data_AF-A0A7S2GYT2-F1
#
_entry.id   AF-A0A7S2GYT2-F1
#
_cell.length_a   1.000
_cell.length_b   1.000
_cell.length_c   1.000
_cell.angle_alpha   90.00
_cell.angle_beta   90.00
_cell.angle_gamma   90.00
#
_symmetry.space_group_name_H-M   'P 1'
#
loop_
_entity.id
_entity.type
_entity.pdbx_description
1 polymer ?
#
loop_
_entity_poly.entity_id
_entity_poly.type
_entity_poly.pdbx_seq_one_letter_code
_entity_poly.pdbx_strand_id
1 'polypeptide(L)'
;ECMLQFLGIMSMALILAPILYAAAIGPAAVLVVLKPLSMVLLLIYVTGAVVPISIYCAFLIMAAVNFVTGRHDYKRERLAALANHLVDEKGQPLYDVVLLQEFLGTWYSDANRQSFIRAMAERGYSYTAMPDATATLPSMWANSGLAIFSQWPLSDPVHTLYHKQMMYDYFAVNRGVLGATVHLRNGQLVRAFTTHFAPPLAVLDVFSGLPTFVHRALDVHPLQATHLASIISSAR
;
A
#
# COMPACT_ATOMS: atom_id res chain seq x y z
N GLU A 1 1.59 5.01 82.25
CA GLU A 1 0.60 5.59 81.31
C GLU A 1 1.23 6.39 80.16
N CYS A 2 2.13 7.34 80.43
CA CYS A 2 2.77 8.15 79.37
C CYS A 2 3.52 7.32 78.30
N MET A 3 4.17 6.22 78.69
CA MET A 3 4.90 5.33 77.75
C MET A 3 3.97 4.52 76.83
N LEU A 4 2.77 4.16 77.29
CA LEU A 4 1.77 3.43 76.50
C LEU A 4 1.08 4.35 75.47
N GLN A 5 0.89 5.63 75.80
CA GLN A 5 0.39 6.63 74.87
C GLN A 5 1.42 6.93 73.76
N PHE A 6 2.71 6.97 74.10
CA PHE A 6 3.78 7.18 73.13
C PHE A 6 3.92 6.00 72.14
N LEU A 7 3.83 4.75 72.64
CA LEU A 7 3.80 3.55 71.81
C LEU A 7 2.55 3.48 70.91
N GLY A 8 1.38 3.91 71.41
CA GLY A 8 0.16 4.03 70.61
C GLY A 8 0.31 5.02 69.45
N ILE A 9 0.86 6.21 69.70
CA ILE A 9 1.07 7.25 68.68
C ILE A 9 2.13 6.81 67.65
N MET A 10 3.24 6.21 68.10
CA MET A 10 4.26 5.69 67.18
C MET A 10 3.75 4.54 66.30
N SER A 11 2.91 3.66 66.85
CA SER A 11 2.31 2.56 66.07
C SER A 11 1.31 3.07 65.02
N MET A 12 0.51 4.09 65.33
CA MET A 12 -0.34 4.74 64.34
C MET A 12 0.48 5.46 63.25
N ALA A 13 1.56 6.14 63.62
CA ALA A 13 2.43 6.83 62.65
C ALA A 13 3.10 5.84 61.69
N LEU A 14 3.54 4.67 62.18
CA LEU A 14 4.14 3.61 61.36
C LEU A 14 3.14 2.92 60.42
N ILE A 15 1.85 2.90 60.76
CA ILE A 15 0.80 2.34 59.89
C ILE A 15 0.27 3.39 58.90
N LEU A 16 0.12 4.64 59.33
CA LEU A 16 -0.39 5.73 58.49
C LEU A 16 0.65 6.25 57.49
N ALA A 17 1.94 6.27 57.82
CA ALA A 17 2.97 6.81 56.94
C ALA A 17 3.10 6.05 55.60
N PRO A 18 3.09 4.70 55.55
CA PRO A 18 3.10 3.96 54.28
C PRO A 18 1.82 4.15 53.46
N ILE A 19 0.66 4.25 54.12
CA ILE A 19 -0.63 4.48 53.46
C ILE A 19 -0.68 5.87 52.83
N LEU A 20 -0.21 6.89 53.56
CA LEU A 20 -0.10 8.27 53.05
C LEU A 20 0.99 8.39 51.97
N TYR A 21 2.10 7.65 52.08
CA TYR A 21 3.16 7.61 51.07
C TYR A 21 2.69 6.93 49.77
N ALA A 22 1.96 5.80 49.87
CA ALA A 22 1.34 5.14 48.74
C ALA A 22 0.23 5.98 48.10
N ALA A 23 -0.55 6.72 48.90
CA ALA A 23 -1.56 7.66 48.40
C ALA A 23 -0.94 8.93 47.77
N ALA A 24 0.24 9.35 48.22
CA ALA A 24 0.95 10.51 47.66
C ALA A 24 1.72 10.18 46.36
N ILE A 25 2.25 8.96 46.24
CA ILE A 25 3.05 8.54 45.07
C ILE A 25 2.21 7.80 44.04
N GLY A 26 1.14 7.12 44.44
CA GLY A 26 0.22 6.43 43.55
C GLY A 26 -0.26 7.30 42.38
N PRO A 27 -0.75 8.53 42.60
CA PRO A 27 -1.19 9.40 41.51
C PRO A 27 -0.03 9.86 40.62
N ALA A 28 1.15 10.16 41.19
CA ALA A 28 2.31 10.64 40.43
C ALA A 28 2.96 9.53 39.59
N ALA A 29 3.11 8.32 40.13
CA ALA A 29 3.60 7.15 39.41
C ALA A 29 2.59 6.70 38.33
N VAL A 30 1.29 6.77 38.62
CA VAL A 30 0.23 6.55 37.63
C VAL A 30 0.29 7.61 36.53
N LEU A 31 0.49 8.89 36.84
CA LEU A 31 0.71 9.95 35.84
C LEU A 31 1.98 9.76 35.01
N VAL A 32 3.08 9.26 35.60
CA VAL A 32 4.34 8.98 34.90
C VAL A 32 4.23 7.79 33.95
N VAL A 33 3.37 6.80 34.23
CA VAL A 33 3.12 5.66 33.34
C VAL A 33 2.01 5.97 32.32
N LEU A 34 0.96 6.69 32.73
CA LEU A 34 -0.15 7.08 31.86
C LEU A 34 0.28 8.10 30.81
N LYS A 35 1.23 9.00 31.09
CA LYS A 35 1.74 9.95 30.08
C LYS A 35 2.33 9.26 28.84
N PRO A 36 3.36 8.39 28.95
CA PRO A 36 3.91 7.69 27.79
C PRO A 36 2.87 6.76 27.14
N LEU A 37 2.03 6.08 27.92
CA LEU A 37 0.96 5.25 27.36
C LEU A 37 -0.07 6.09 26.56
N SER A 38 -0.49 7.25 27.08
CA SER A 38 -1.39 8.17 26.39
C SER A 38 -0.76 8.78 25.15
N MET A 39 0.55 9.04 25.15
CA MET A 39 1.26 9.50 23.96
C MET A 39 1.37 8.40 22.90
N VAL A 40 1.61 7.15 23.30
CA VAL A 40 1.63 6.00 22.38
C VAL A 40 0.24 5.75 21.79
N LEU A 41 -0.82 5.77 22.61
CA LEU A 41 -2.20 5.64 22.14
C LEU A 41 -2.61 6.79 21.22
N LEU A 42 -2.20 8.02 21.53
CA LEU A 42 -2.42 9.18 20.66
C LEU A 42 -1.69 9.02 19.33
N LEU A 43 -0.43 8.56 19.36
CA LEU A 43 0.33 8.29 18.15
C LEU A 43 -0.37 7.23 17.28
N ILE A 44 -0.77 6.11 17.87
CA ILE A 44 -1.52 5.04 17.18
C ILE A 44 -2.82 5.57 16.60
N TYR A 45 -3.58 6.39 17.35
CA TYR A 45 -4.82 7.00 16.86
C TYR A 45 -4.57 7.97 15.69
N VAL A 46 -3.57 8.84 15.81
CA VAL A 46 -3.22 9.80 14.76
C VAL A 46 -2.74 9.07 13.50
N THR A 47 -1.81 8.14 13.62
CA THR A 47 -1.26 7.42 12.45
C THR A 47 -2.22 6.37 11.89
N GLY A 48 -3.03 5.74 12.74
CA GLY A 48 -3.91 4.64 12.37
C GLY A 48 -5.31 5.08 11.93
N ALA A 49 -5.81 6.23 12.39
CA ALA A 49 -7.14 6.72 12.05
C ALA A 49 -7.09 8.09 11.37
N VAL A 50 -6.50 9.10 12.00
CA VAL A 50 -6.57 10.49 11.50
C VAL A 50 -5.87 10.64 10.15
N VAL A 51 -4.67 10.08 9.99
CA VAL A 51 -3.92 10.16 8.73
C VAL A 51 -4.67 9.46 7.58
N PRO A 52 -5.09 8.17 7.69
CA PRO A 52 -5.86 7.52 6.63
C PRO A 52 -7.17 8.25 6.29
N ILE A 53 -7.92 8.72 7.29
CA ILE A 53 -9.16 9.48 7.06
C ILE A 53 -8.87 10.78 6.31
N SER A 54 -7.83 11.52 6.70
CA SER A 54 -7.47 12.78 6.06
C SER A 54 -7.04 12.58 4.61
N ILE A 55 -6.25 11.53 4.34
CA ILE A 55 -5.86 11.13 2.98
C ILE A 55 -7.10 10.76 2.16
N TYR A 56 -8.02 9.96 2.73
CA TYR A 56 -9.25 9.58 2.06
C TYR A 56 -10.13 10.80 1.73
N CYS A 57 -10.30 11.73 2.68
CA CYS A 57 -11.02 12.98 2.45
C CYS A 57 -10.34 13.84 1.37
N ALA A 58 -9.00 13.94 1.38
CA ALA A 58 -8.26 14.66 0.35
C ALA A 58 -8.48 14.05 -1.04
N PHE A 59 -8.47 12.72 -1.16
CA PHE A 59 -8.78 12.04 -2.42
C PHE A 59 -10.21 12.30 -2.90
N LEU A 60 -11.20 12.27 -2.01
CA LEU A 60 -12.59 12.58 -2.38
C LEU A 60 -12.74 14.03 -2.84
N ILE A 61 -12.10 14.97 -2.15
CA ILE A 61 -12.10 16.39 -2.54
C ILE A 61 -11.42 16.57 -3.90
N MET A 62 -10.25 15.98 -4.11
CA MET A 62 -9.53 16.05 -5.39
C MET A 62 -10.32 15.41 -6.53
N ALA A 63 -10.99 14.28 -6.28
CA ALA A 63 -11.88 13.65 -7.26
C ALA A 63 -13.06 14.58 -7.61
N ALA A 64 -13.69 15.20 -6.62
CA ALA A 64 -14.76 16.17 -6.83
C ALA A 64 -14.29 17.42 -7.59
N VAL A 65 -13.12 17.97 -7.24
CA VAL A 65 -12.52 19.10 -7.94
C VAL A 65 -12.22 18.74 -9.39
N ASN A 66 -11.59 17.58 -9.65
CA ASN A 66 -11.31 17.13 -11.01
C ASN A 66 -12.59 16.92 -11.82
N PHE A 67 -13.64 16.38 -11.20
CA PHE A 67 -14.95 16.22 -11.81
C PHE A 67 -15.59 17.58 -12.16
N VAL A 68 -15.62 18.53 -11.22
CA VAL A 68 -16.25 19.86 -11.41
C VAL A 68 -15.45 20.73 -12.38
N THR A 69 -14.13 20.72 -12.30
CA THR A 69 -13.28 21.57 -13.15
C THR A 69 -13.14 21.06 -14.58
N GLY A 70 -13.68 19.86 -14.88
CA GLY A 70 -13.52 19.25 -16.20
C GLY A 70 -12.06 19.08 -16.58
N ARG A 71 -11.14 18.99 -15.59
CA ARG A 71 -9.74 18.64 -15.82
C ARG A 71 -9.69 17.19 -16.27
N HIS A 72 -9.94 17.01 -17.56
CA HIS A 72 -9.81 15.74 -18.23
C HIS A 72 -8.33 15.38 -18.20
N ASP A 73 -7.97 14.38 -17.41
CA ASP A 73 -6.62 13.81 -17.38
C ASP A 73 -6.25 13.11 -18.71
N TYR A 74 -6.97 13.35 -19.81
CA TYR A 74 -6.77 12.71 -21.12
C TYR A 74 -6.50 11.20 -21.06
N LYS A 75 -7.00 10.53 -20.01
CA LYS A 75 -6.56 9.17 -19.66
C LYS A 75 -6.99 8.18 -20.73
N ARG A 76 -8.18 8.38 -21.29
CA ARG A 76 -8.72 7.56 -22.37
C ARG A 76 -7.90 7.74 -23.65
N GLU A 77 -7.51 8.97 -23.95
CA GLU A 77 -6.70 9.33 -25.11
C GLU A 77 -5.29 8.77 -24.99
N ARG A 78 -4.65 8.88 -23.82
CA ARG A 78 -3.34 8.27 -23.54
C ARG A 78 -3.38 6.75 -23.64
N LEU A 79 -4.43 6.11 -23.11
CA LEU A 79 -4.62 4.66 -23.22
C LEU A 79 -4.87 4.24 -24.68
N ALA A 80 -5.66 4.99 -25.44
CA ALA A 80 -5.87 4.72 -26.85
C ALA A 80 -4.57 4.87 -27.66
N ALA A 81 -3.80 5.92 -27.38
CA ALA A 81 -2.49 6.14 -27.98
C ALA A 81 -1.52 4.99 -27.64
N LEU A 82 -1.48 4.55 -26.38
CA LEU A 82 -0.67 3.41 -25.96
C LEU A 82 -1.07 2.13 -26.70
N ALA A 83 -2.36 1.83 -26.82
CA ALA A 83 -2.83 0.66 -27.57
C ALA A 83 -2.39 0.70 -29.04
N ASN A 84 -2.42 1.88 -29.66
CA ASN A 84 -1.93 2.07 -31.03
C ASN A 84 -0.41 1.91 -31.15
N HIS A 85 0.36 2.23 -30.12
CA HIS A 85 1.82 2.04 -30.12
C HIS A 85 2.25 0.58 -29.93
N LEU A 86 1.32 -0.30 -29.56
CA LEU A 86 1.58 -1.73 -29.34
C LEU A 86 1.25 -2.60 -30.58
N VAL A 87 0.92 -1.97 -31.70
CA VAL A 87 0.66 -2.63 -32.99
C VAL A 87 1.48 -2.00 -34.11
N ASP A 88 1.73 -2.78 -35.16
CA ASP A 88 2.42 -2.31 -36.37
C ASP A 88 1.49 -1.50 -37.29
N GLU A 89 2.02 -1.04 -38.43
CA GLU A 89 1.25 -0.28 -39.43
C GLU A 89 0.08 -1.06 -40.04
N LYS A 90 0.07 -2.40 -39.90
CA LYS A 90 -1.00 -3.30 -40.35
C LYS A 90 -1.97 -3.66 -39.22
N GLY A 91 -1.81 -3.04 -38.05
CA GLY A 91 -2.62 -3.30 -36.86
C GLY A 91 -2.35 -4.66 -36.21
N GLN A 92 -1.23 -5.32 -36.52
CA GLN A 92 -0.84 -6.58 -35.90
C GLN A 92 -0.06 -6.34 -34.60
N PRO A 93 -0.16 -7.22 -33.59
CA PRO A 93 0.65 -7.14 -32.38
C PRO A 93 2.14 -7.02 -32.67
N LEU A 94 2.81 -6.02 -32.09
CA LEU A 94 4.28 -5.87 -32.16
C LEU A 94 5.02 -6.85 -31.24
N TYR A 95 4.38 -7.28 -30.16
CA TYR A 95 4.97 -8.11 -29.12
C TYR A 95 4.10 -9.33 -28.84
N ASP A 96 4.72 -10.47 -28.49
CA ASP A 96 3.97 -11.66 -28.04
C ASP A 96 3.27 -11.44 -26.70
N VAL A 97 3.93 -10.68 -25.81
CA VAL A 97 3.52 -10.43 -24.43
C VAL A 97 3.83 -8.98 -24.08
N VAL A 98 2.87 -8.28 -23.48
CA VAL A 98 3.02 -6.92 -22.96
C VAL A 98 2.78 -6.94 -21.46
N LEU A 99 3.73 -6.38 -20.71
CA LEU A 99 3.67 -6.26 -19.25
C LEU A 99 3.42 -4.80 -18.90
N LEU A 100 2.30 -4.51 -18.24
CA LEU A 100 1.93 -3.15 -17.83
C LEU A 100 1.96 -2.98 -16.31
N GLN A 101 2.40 -1.79 -15.90
CA GLN A 101 2.37 -1.27 -14.54
C GLN A 101 1.51 0.00 -14.53
N GLU A 102 1.15 0.48 -13.33
CA GLU A 102 0.24 1.62 -13.14
C GLU A 102 -1.12 1.49 -13.86
N PHE A 103 -1.52 0.26 -14.22
CA PHE A 103 -2.83 -0.07 -14.79
C PHE A 103 -3.87 -0.25 -13.68
N LEU A 104 -4.00 0.78 -12.85
CA LEU A 104 -4.76 0.78 -11.58
C LEU A 104 -6.26 0.69 -11.81
N GLY A 105 -6.90 -0.26 -11.11
CA GLY A 105 -8.33 -0.30 -10.87
C GLY A 105 -8.65 0.21 -9.48
N THR A 106 -9.77 0.92 -9.32
CA THR A 106 -10.27 1.37 -8.02
C THR A 106 -11.65 0.79 -7.77
N TRP A 107 -12.05 0.73 -6.49
CA TRP A 107 -13.37 0.23 -6.09
C TRP A 107 -14.54 1.04 -6.68
N TYR A 108 -14.31 2.31 -7.00
CA TYR A 108 -15.33 3.21 -7.55
C TYR A 108 -15.31 3.31 -9.08
N SER A 109 -14.23 2.87 -9.75
CA SER A 109 -14.17 2.92 -11.22
C SER A 109 -13.12 1.98 -11.81
N ASP A 110 -13.56 1.16 -12.77
CA ASP A 110 -12.69 0.32 -13.60
C ASP A 110 -12.89 0.58 -15.11
N ALA A 111 -13.71 1.58 -15.47
CA ALA A 111 -14.18 1.78 -16.84
C ALA A 111 -13.03 2.00 -17.85
N ASN A 112 -11.99 2.73 -17.46
CA ASN A 112 -10.84 2.99 -18.31
C ASN A 112 -10.03 1.70 -18.57
N ARG A 113 -9.86 0.84 -17.56
CA ARG A 113 -9.19 -0.46 -17.73
C ARG A 113 -9.95 -1.34 -18.69
N GLN A 114 -11.26 -1.48 -18.48
CA GLN A 114 -12.13 -2.26 -19.37
C GLN A 114 -12.17 -1.73 -20.80
N SER A 115 -12.12 -0.40 -20.98
CA SER A 115 -12.01 0.20 -22.32
C SER A 115 -10.68 -0.15 -22.99
N PHE A 116 -9.57 -0.09 -22.25
CA PHE A 116 -8.25 -0.41 -22.79
C PHE A 116 -8.10 -1.91 -23.09
N ILE A 117 -8.63 -2.79 -22.25
CA ILE A 117 -8.62 -4.25 -22.48
C ILE A 117 -9.36 -4.59 -23.78
N ARG A 118 -10.54 -3.99 -24.00
CA ARG A 118 -11.27 -4.16 -25.26
C ARG A 118 -10.45 -3.68 -26.46
N ALA A 119 -9.85 -2.50 -26.36
CA ALA A 119 -8.98 -1.96 -27.42
C ALA A 119 -7.75 -2.86 -27.70
N MET A 120 -7.15 -3.44 -26.66
CA MET A 120 -6.04 -4.39 -26.80
C MET A 120 -6.49 -5.71 -27.46
N ALA A 121 -7.67 -6.21 -27.08
CA ALA A 121 -8.24 -7.42 -27.69
C ALA A 121 -8.57 -7.23 -29.17
N GLU A 122 -9.13 -6.08 -29.56
CA GLU A 122 -9.36 -5.69 -30.96
C GLU A 122 -8.06 -5.64 -31.79
N ARG A 123 -6.92 -5.46 -31.11
CA ARG A 123 -5.56 -5.38 -31.69
C ARG A 123 -4.81 -6.71 -31.65
N GLY A 124 -5.48 -7.81 -31.31
CA GLY A 124 -4.90 -9.15 -31.29
C GLY A 124 -4.36 -9.61 -29.93
N TYR A 125 -4.34 -8.77 -28.90
CA TYR A 125 -3.98 -9.17 -27.53
C TYR A 125 -5.20 -9.73 -26.80
N SER A 126 -5.70 -10.88 -27.25
CA SER A 126 -6.98 -11.45 -26.79
C SER A 126 -6.93 -12.04 -25.38
N TYR A 127 -5.75 -12.30 -24.82
CA TYR A 127 -5.60 -12.90 -23.50
C TYR A 127 -5.02 -11.90 -22.51
N THR A 128 -5.65 -11.79 -21.34
CA THR A 128 -5.25 -10.85 -20.30
C THR A 128 -5.25 -11.53 -18.93
N ALA A 129 -4.19 -11.34 -18.16
CA ALA A 129 -4.15 -11.65 -16.74
C ALA A 129 -3.95 -10.35 -15.96
N MET A 130 -4.76 -10.13 -14.93
CA MET A 130 -4.71 -8.95 -14.06
C MET A 130 -5.49 -9.25 -12.77
N PRO A 131 -5.21 -8.53 -11.67
CA PRO A 131 -6.03 -8.63 -10.48
C PRO A 131 -7.36 -7.89 -10.64
N ASP A 132 -8.30 -8.26 -9.78
CA ASP A 132 -9.59 -7.58 -9.63
C ASP A 132 -9.41 -6.07 -9.39
N ALA A 133 -10.42 -5.29 -9.77
CA ALA A 133 -10.39 -3.84 -9.59
C ALA A 133 -10.41 -3.41 -8.11
N THR A 134 -10.93 -4.26 -7.23
CA THR A 134 -11.01 -3.97 -5.80
C THR A 134 -9.66 -4.18 -5.13
N ALA A 135 -9.23 -3.15 -4.39
CA ALA A 135 -8.09 -3.25 -3.51
C ALA A 135 -8.35 -4.29 -2.40
N THR A 136 -7.29 -4.93 -1.94
CA THR A 136 -7.29 -5.82 -0.78
C THR A 136 -6.76 -5.06 0.42
N LEU A 137 -7.38 -5.27 1.59
CA LEU A 137 -6.94 -4.60 2.81
C LEU A 137 -5.46 -4.93 3.10
N PRO A 138 -4.66 -3.93 3.49
CA PRO A 138 -5.07 -2.62 4.02
C PRO A 138 -5.15 -1.48 2.99
N SER A 139 -4.85 -1.74 1.70
CA SER A 139 -5.05 -0.73 0.66
C SER A 139 -6.54 -0.45 0.50
N MET A 140 -6.91 0.83 0.45
CA MET A 140 -8.29 1.27 0.36
C MET A 140 -8.63 1.95 -0.98
N TRP A 141 -7.62 2.24 -1.80
CA TRP A 141 -7.83 3.06 -2.99
C TRP A 141 -7.71 2.27 -4.30
N ALA A 142 -6.55 1.69 -4.59
CA ALA A 142 -6.30 0.98 -5.84
C ALA A 142 -5.68 -0.41 -5.64
N ASN A 143 -5.92 -1.27 -6.64
CA ASN A 143 -5.25 -2.58 -6.76
C ASN A 143 -3.76 -2.42 -7.15
N SER A 144 -3.07 -3.50 -7.52
CA SER A 144 -1.63 -3.46 -7.82
C SER A 144 -1.25 -2.75 -9.11
N GLY A 145 -2.21 -2.47 -9.98
CA GLY A 145 -1.98 -1.84 -11.28
C GLY A 145 -1.17 -2.72 -12.24
N LEU A 146 -1.11 -4.03 -12.01
CA LEU A 146 -0.37 -4.97 -12.85
C LEU A 146 -1.28 -5.59 -13.89
N ALA A 147 -0.77 -5.76 -15.12
CA ALA A 147 -1.44 -6.54 -16.14
C ALA A 147 -0.44 -7.22 -17.09
N ILE A 148 -0.84 -8.38 -17.59
CA ILE A 148 -0.15 -9.13 -18.65
C ILE A 148 -1.14 -9.28 -19.80
N PHE A 149 -0.77 -8.78 -20.98
CA PHE A 149 -1.51 -8.95 -22.22
C PHE A 149 -0.73 -9.88 -23.14
N SER A 150 -1.41 -10.78 -23.85
CA SER A 150 -0.77 -11.64 -24.83
C SER A 150 -1.70 -11.96 -26.00
N GLN A 151 -1.10 -12.18 -27.16
CA GLN A 151 -1.77 -12.79 -28.31
C GLN A 151 -1.98 -14.30 -28.14
N TRP A 152 -1.33 -14.91 -27.17
CA TRP A 152 -1.34 -16.34 -26.89
C TRP A 152 -2.07 -16.68 -25.58
N PRO A 153 -2.63 -17.90 -25.44
CA PRO A 153 -3.32 -18.30 -24.23
C PRO A 153 -2.47 -18.12 -22.97
N LEU A 154 -3.12 -17.64 -21.90
CA LEU A 154 -2.55 -17.51 -20.57
C LEU A 154 -3.12 -18.59 -19.65
N SER A 155 -2.30 -19.06 -18.72
CA SER A 155 -2.68 -20.04 -17.70
C SER A 155 -1.97 -19.76 -16.38
N ASP A 156 -2.49 -20.35 -15.30
CA ASP A 156 -1.93 -20.29 -13.96
C ASP A 156 -1.57 -18.87 -13.49
N PRO A 157 -2.50 -17.90 -13.58
CA PRO A 157 -2.24 -16.56 -13.09
C PRO A 157 -2.00 -16.60 -11.58
N VAL A 158 -0.87 -16.05 -11.15
CA VAL A 158 -0.50 -15.92 -9.74
C VAL A 158 -0.30 -14.44 -9.45
N HIS A 159 -1.07 -13.91 -8.51
CA HIS A 159 -0.93 -12.56 -8.01
C HIS A 159 -0.58 -12.62 -6.52
N THR A 160 0.54 -12.00 -6.15
CA THR A 160 1.01 -11.99 -4.77
C THR A 160 1.40 -10.58 -4.36
N LEU A 161 0.85 -10.13 -3.24
CA LEU A 161 1.12 -8.80 -2.71
C LEU A 161 2.39 -8.80 -1.88
N TYR A 162 3.06 -7.65 -1.84
CA TYR A 162 4.16 -7.46 -0.91
C TYR A 162 3.63 -7.27 0.50
N HIS A 163 4.09 -8.12 1.42
CA HIS A 163 3.82 -7.98 2.84
C HIS A 163 4.42 -6.70 3.43
N LYS A 164 5.54 -6.25 2.87
CA LYS A 164 6.25 -5.04 3.29
C LYS A 164 6.21 -4.01 2.18
N GLN A 165 5.44 -2.95 2.39
CA GLN A 165 5.30 -1.82 1.49
C GLN A 165 5.63 -0.54 2.25
N MET A 166 5.96 0.51 1.51
CA MET A 166 6.14 1.84 2.09
C MET A 166 4.80 2.31 2.68
N MET A 167 4.85 3.02 3.81
CA MET A 167 3.65 3.39 4.58
C MET A 167 2.61 4.15 3.74
N TYR A 168 3.04 5.00 2.81
CA TYR A 168 2.12 5.77 1.94
C TYR A 168 1.43 4.89 0.89
N ASP A 169 2.13 3.89 0.34
CA ASP A 169 1.55 2.93 -0.60
C ASP A 169 0.64 1.94 0.13
N TYR A 170 0.98 1.56 1.36
CA TYR A 170 0.29 0.53 2.13
C TYR A 170 -1.23 0.74 2.24
N PHE A 171 -1.67 2.00 2.33
CA PHE A 171 -3.09 2.37 2.39
C PHE A 171 -3.68 2.80 1.03
N ALA A 172 -2.85 3.03 0.03
CA ALA A 172 -3.25 3.60 -1.25
C ALA A 172 -3.27 2.58 -2.40
N VAL A 173 -2.25 1.72 -2.51
CA VAL A 173 -2.04 0.84 -3.66
C VAL A 173 -1.54 -0.52 -3.17
N ASN A 174 -2.10 -1.62 -3.68
CA ASN A 174 -1.59 -2.96 -3.36
C ASN A 174 -0.33 -3.32 -4.17
N ARG A 175 0.87 -2.90 -3.81
CA ARG A 175 2.09 -3.31 -4.55
C ARG A 175 2.30 -4.83 -4.49
N GLY A 176 2.80 -5.41 -5.57
CA GLY A 176 2.97 -6.86 -5.67
C GLY A 176 3.64 -7.33 -6.95
N VAL A 177 3.48 -8.62 -7.23
CA VAL A 177 3.89 -9.28 -8.46
C VAL A 177 2.73 -10.05 -9.05
N LEU A 178 2.65 -10.04 -10.37
CA LEU A 178 1.72 -10.81 -11.17
C LEU A 178 2.53 -11.68 -12.13
N GLY A 179 2.23 -12.97 -12.17
CA GLY A 179 2.82 -13.91 -13.13
C GLY A 179 1.77 -14.77 -13.82
N ALA A 180 2.04 -15.18 -15.05
CA ALA A 180 1.22 -16.11 -15.80
C ALA A 180 2.08 -16.93 -16.78
N THR A 181 1.63 -18.12 -17.13
CA THR A 181 2.26 -18.97 -18.15
C THR A 181 1.61 -18.69 -19.50
N VAL A 182 2.41 -18.34 -20.49
CA VAL A 182 2.04 -18.03 -21.87
C VAL A 182 2.31 -19.23 -22.76
N HIS A 183 1.32 -19.65 -23.56
CA HIS A 183 1.41 -20.79 -24.47
C HIS A 183 1.75 -20.35 -25.89
N LEU A 184 3.04 -20.22 -26.22
CA LEU A 184 3.49 -19.70 -27.53
C LEU A 184 3.10 -20.62 -28.69
N ARG A 185 3.07 -20.06 -29.91
CA ARG A 185 2.67 -20.77 -31.14
C ARG A 185 3.44 -22.06 -31.42
N ASN A 186 4.72 -22.09 -31.06
CA ASN A 186 5.60 -23.23 -31.26
C ASN A 186 5.45 -24.32 -30.19
N GLY A 187 4.47 -24.20 -29.29
CA GLY A 187 4.23 -25.10 -28.18
C GLY A 187 5.12 -24.84 -26.95
N GLN A 188 5.99 -23.82 -26.99
CA GLN A 188 6.80 -23.45 -25.82
C GLN A 188 5.95 -22.75 -24.77
N LEU A 189 6.24 -23.06 -23.50
CA LEU A 189 5.65 -22.41 -22.35
C LEU A 189 6.62 -21.37 -21.80
N VAL A 190 6.18 -20.12 -21.71
CA VAL A 190 6.97 -19.02 -21.14
C VAL A 190 6.26 -18.46 -19.92
N ARG A 191 6.95 -18.44 -18.78
CA ARG A 191 6.44 -17.80 -17.58
C ARG A 191 6.82 -16.32 -17.58
N ALA A 192 5.82 -15.44 -17.69
CA ALA A 192 6.01 -14.00 -17.64
C ALA A 192 5.69 -13.48 -16.24
N PHE A 193 6.49 -12.52 -15.75
CA PHE A 193 6.27 -11.86 -14.47
C PHE A 193 6.38 -10.35 -14.62
N THR A 194 5.47 -9.61 -13.99
CA THR A 194 5.53 -8.16 -13.84
C THR A 194 5.41 -7.81 -12.37
N THR A 195 6.15 -6.79 -11.94
CA THR A 195 6.19 -6.31 -10.57
C THR A 195 6.15 -4.80 -10.57
N HIS A 196 5.63 -4.23 -9.49
CA HIS A 196 5.57 -2.82 -9.28
C HIS A 196 6.01 -2.51 -7.85
N PHE A 197 7.25 -2.04 -7.73
CA PHE A 197 7.83 -1.65 -6.46
C PHE A 197 7.35 -0.26 -6.05
N ALA A 198 7.46 0.04 -4.76
CA ALA A 198 7.22 1.40 -4.29
C ALA A 198 8.30 2.32 -4.88
N PRO A 199 7.94 3.50 -5.39
CA PRO A 199 8.96 4.47 -5.83
C PRO A 199 9.78 4.89 -4.62
N PRO A 200 11.09 5.15 -4.75
CA PRO A 200 11.87 5.69 -3.64
C PRO A 200 11.34 7.06 -3.23
N LEU A 201 11.39 7.39 -1.93
CA LEU A 201 10.86 8.67 -1.44
C LEU A 201 11.52 9.89 -2.06
N ALA A 202 12.78 9.75 -2.48
CA ALA A 202 13.52 10.80 -3.16
C ALA A 202 12.88 11.26 -4.49
N VAL A 203 12.02 10.43 -5.10
CA VAL A 203 11.33 10.75 -6.37
C VAL A 203 9.94 11.37 -6.13
N LEU A 204 9.46 11.36 -4.89
CA LEU A 204 8.19 11.97 -4.52
C LEU A 204 8.43 13.43 -4.10
N ASP A 205 8.19 14.37 -5.02
CA ASP A 205 8.37 15.81 -4.82
C ASP A 205 7.66 16.36 -3.56
N VAL A 206 6.56 15.71 -3.14
CA VAL A 206 5.82 16.04 -1.91
C VAL A 206 6.70 15.96 -0.65
N PHE A 207 7.78 15.18 -0.69
CA PHE A 207 8.72 15.00 0.41
C PHE A 207 10.05 15.73 0.22
N SER A 208 10.24 16.48 -0.86
CA SER A 208 11.50 17.18 -1.17
C SER A 208 11.99 18.14 -0.09
N GLY A 209 11.10 18.58 0.82
CA GLY A 209 11.43 19.41 1.98
C GLY A 209 11.91 18.64 3.22
N LEU A 210 11.92 17.30 3.22
CA LEU A 210 12.39 16.51 4.37
C LEU A 210 13.92 16.39 4.39
N PRO A 211 14.55 16.37 5.58
CA PRO A 211 15.98 16.12 5.68
C PRO A 211 16.38 14.76 5.09
N THR A 212 17.53 14.69 4.42
CA THR A 212 18.03 13.47 3.74
C THR A 212 18.11 12.23 4.66
N PHE A 213 18.36 12.42 5.96
CA PHE A 213 18.39 11.30 6.91
C PHE A 213 16.99 10.71 7.16
N VAL A 214 15.92 11.51 7.06
CA VAL A 214 14.53 11.05 7.15
C VAL A 214 14.18 10.24 5.90
N HIS A 215 14.57 10.72 4.71
CA HIS A 215 14.45 9.94 3.47
C HIS A 215 15.15 8.59 3.59
N ARG A 216 16.42 8.59 4.01
CA ARG A 216 17.18 7.34 4.20
C ARG A 216 16.52 6.41 5.21
N ALA A 217 16.08 6.92 6.37
CA ALA A 217 15.44 6.11 7.41
C ALA A 217 14.13 5.48 6.93
N LEU A 218 13.38 6.17 6.07
CA LEU A 218 12.14 5.67 5.50
C LEU A 218 12.38 4.76 4.28
N ASP A 219 13.48 4.93 3.55
CA ASP A 219 13.90 4.09 2.41
C ASP A 219 14.63 2.79 2.86
N VAL A 220 14.89 2.57 4.17
CA VAL A 220 15.53 1.33 4.67
C VAL A 220 14.57 0.13 4.70
N HIS A 221 14.04 -0.27 3.55
CA HIS A 221 13.44 -1.59 3.39
C HIS A 221 13.98 -2.28 2.13
N PRO A 222 15.11 -3.02 2.23
CA PRO A 222 15.66 -3.82 1.13
C PRO A 222 14.84 -5.09 0.81
N LEU A 223 13.53 -5.11 1.07
CA LEU A 223 12.76 -6.35 1.29
C LEU A 223 11.84 -6.78 0.14
N GLN A 224 12.01 -6.24 -1.07
CA GLN A 224 11.13 -6.61 -2.19
C GLN A 224 11.76 -7.61 -3.18
N ALA A 225 13.10 -7.63 -3.32
CA ALA A 225 13.79 -8.51 -4.26
C ALA A 225 13.84 -9.99 -3.80
N THR A 226 14.04 -10.26 -2.52
CA THR A 226 14.09 -11.64 -1.97
C THR A 226 12.73 -12.34 -2.07
N HIS A 227 11.63 -11.60 -1.93
CA HIS A 227 10.28 -12.15 -2.09
C HIS A 227 9.95 -12.45 -3.55
N LEU A 228 10.49 -11.66 -4.49
CA LEU A 228 10.36 -11.95 -5.92
C LEU A 228 11.07 -13.27 -6.28
N ALA A 229 12.27 -13.50 -5.74
CA ALA A 229 13.01 -14.74 -5.98
C ALA A 229 12.26 -15.98 -5.46
N SER A 230 11.63 -15.89 -4.28
CA SER A 230 10.83 -17.00 -3.75
C SER A 230 9.61 -17.30 -4.62
N ILE A 231 8.91 -16.28 -5.10
CA ILE A 231 7.73 -16.43 -5.98
C ILE A 231 8.14 -17.03 -7.33
N ILE A 232 9.25 -16.57 -7.90
CA ILE A 232 9.80 -17.16 -9.13
C ILE A 232 10.18 -18.62 -8.91
N SER A 233 10.76 -18.96 -7.76
CA SER A 233 11.18 -20.33 -7.45
C SER A 233 10.00 -21.29 -7.20
N SER A 234 8.90 -20.82 -6.60
CA SER A 234 7.70 -21.64 -6.35
C SER A 234 6.84 -21.86 -7.59
N ALA A 235 7.09 -21.12 -8.66
CA ALA A 235 6.39 -21.23 -9.93
C ALA A 235 7.14 -22.10 -10.97
N ARG A 236 8.24 -22.74 -10.57
CA ARG A 236 8.94 -23.79 -11.33
C ARG A 236 8.44 -25.16 -10.91
#